data_AF-A0A2S0HZU4-F1
#
_entry.id   AF-A0A2S0HZU4-F1
#
_cell.length_a   1.000
_cell.length_b   1.000
_cell.length_c   1.000
_cell.angle_alpha   90.00
_cell.angle_beta   90.00
_cell.angle_gamma   90.00
#
_symmetry.space_group_name_H-M   'P 1'
#
loop_
_entity.id
_entity.type
_entity.pdbx_description
1 polymer ?
#
loop_
_entity_poly.entity_id
_entity_poly.type
_entity_poly.pdbx_seq_one_letter_code
_entity_poly.pdbx_strand_id
1 'polypeptide(L)'
;MTRRIISTIFILIAIVLGVIFYTRINFPIGLEDYFKKEFYSQFGPLAICIELIIAGYYLFIKHPKSNFTLALFGFTALLDPIFNTIGLFTSSVPTYGMVLFVISALIALWLSFSNTFKMGRISPIGVIISFILGLAVELFFNYL
;
A
#
# COMPACT_ATOMS: atom_id res chain seq x y z
N MET A 1 6.28 23.63 0.77
CA MET A 1 5.46 23.41 1.97
C MET A 1 4.54 22.21 1.81
N THR A 2 3.75 22.17 0.72
CA THR A 2 2.78 21.10 0.39
C THR A 2 3.35 19.68 0.45
N ARG A 3 4.55 19.44 -0.09
CA ARG A 3 5.20 18.11 -0.07
C ARG A 3 5.32 17.51 1.33
N ARG A 4 5.87 18.26 2.28
CA ARG A 4 6.09 17.78 3.65
C ARG A 4 4.77 17.50 4.36
N ILE A 5 3.74 18.30 4.09
CA ILE A 5 2.39 18.09 4.63
C ILE A 5 1.82 16.77 4.11
N ILE A 6 1.84 16.54 2.80
CA ILE A 6 1.35 15.28 2.20
C ILE A 6 2.11 14.08 2.75
N SER A 7 3.44 14.16 2.82
CA SER A 7 4.28 13.12 3.43
C SER A 7 3.88 12.81 4.87
N THR A 8 3.71 13.84 5.69
CA THR A 8 3.32 13.67 7.10
C THR A 8 1.92 13.08 7.21
N ILE A 9 0.97 13.49 6.37
CA ILE A 9 -0.38 12.92 6.33
C ILE A 9 -0.32 11.44 5.95
N PHE A 10 0.44 11.06 4.92
CA PHE A 10 0.60 9.66 4.50
C PHE A 10 1.18 8.80 5.63
N ILE A 11 2.24 9.28 6.28
CA ILE A 11 2.85 8.57 7.42
C ILE A 11 1.86 8.43 8.58
N LEU A 12 1.12 9.49 8.92
CA LEU A 12 0.13 9.45 10.01
C LEU A 12 -1.00 8.46 9.71
N ILE A 13 -1.57 8.50 8.50
CA ILE A 13 -2.61 7.56 8.07
C ILE A 13 -2.08 6.13 8.19
N ALA A 14 -0.87 5.87 7.69
CA ALA A 14 -0.28 4.55 7.70
C ALA A 14 0.01 4.04 9.11
N ILE A 15 0.48 4.89 10.02
CA ILE A 15 0.71 4.51 11.42
C ILE A 15 -0.61 4.20 12.12
N VAL A 16 -1.61 5.08 11.99
CA VAL A 16 -2.92 4.88 12.64
C VAL A 16 -3.59 3.60 12.14
N LEU A 17 -3.68 3.43 10.82
CA LEU A 17 -4.25 2.22 10.24
C LEU A 17 -3.40 0.98 10.55
N GLY A 18 -2.08 1.10 10.53
CA GLY A 18 -1.15 0.01 10.84
C GLY A 18 -1.34 -0.50 12.26
N VAL A 19 -1.48 0.40 13.25
CA VAL A 19 -1.81 0.02 14.63
C VAL A 19 -3.16 -0.68 14.70
N ILE A 20 -4.19 -0.13 14.03
CA ILE A 20 -5.53 -0.75 14.03
C ILE A 20 -5.48 -2.16 13.43
N PHE A 21 -4.83 -2.36 12.29
CA PHE A 21 -4.72 -3.67 11.65
C PHE A 21 -3.87 -4.64 12.45
N TYR A 22 -2.76 -4.16 13.04
CA TYR A 22 -1.93 -4.97 13.92
C TYR A 22 -2.72 -5.53 15.11
N THR A 23 -3.55 -4.70 15.76
CA THR A 23 -4.38 -5.14 16.89
C THR A 23 -5.49 -6.14 16.51
N ARG A 24 -5.76 -6.33 15.22
CA ARG A 24 -6.76 -7.28 14.70
C ARG A 24 -6.16 -8.61 14.27
N ILE A 25 -4.83 -8.76 14.30
CA ILE A 25 -4.19 -10.04 14.00
C ILE A 25 -4.54 -11.05 15.08
N ASN A 26 -5.13 -12.16 14.66
CA ASN A 26 -5.39 -13.31 15.52
C ASN A 26 -4.23 -14.30 15.38
N PHE A 27 -3.40 -14.39 16.42
CA PHE A 27 -2.31 -15.33 16.48
C PHE A 27 -2.81 -16.74 16.82
N PRO A 28 -2.51 -17.74 15.99
CA PRO A 28 -2.93 -19.10 16.26
C PRO A 28 -2.20 -19.71 17.44
N ILE A 29 -2.90 -20.58 18.17
CA ILE A 29 -2.38 -21.31 19.33
C ILE A 29 -1.70 -22.62 18.87
N GLY A 30 -2.20 -23.24 17.79
CA GLY A 30 -1.66 -24.48 17.22
C GLY A 30 -0.75 -24.24 16.01
N LEU A 31 0.22 -25.13 15.79
CA LEU A 31 1.16 -25.05 14.66
C LEU A 31 0.47 -25.19 13.29
N GLU A 32 -0.62 -25.96 13.20
CA GLU A 32 -1.34 -26.20 11.94
C GLU A 32 -1.90 -24.91 11.33
N ASP A 33 -2.40 -24.01 12.17
CA ASP A 33 -3.02 -22.77 11.72
C ASP A 33 -1.98 -21.75 11.21
N TYR A 34 -0.70 -21.88 11.57
CA TYR A 34 0.38 -21.07 10.98
C TYR A 34 0.66 -21.40 9.51
N PHE A 35 0.18 -22.55 9.03
CA PHE A 35 0.30 -22.95 7.63
C PHE A 35 -0.96 -22.66 6.83
N LYS A 36 -1.97 -22.05 7.46
CA LYS A 36 -3.21 -21.65 6.78
C LYS A 36 -3.07 -20.28 6.15
N LYS A 37 -3.60 -20.15 4.94
CA LYS A 37 -3.65 -18.91 4.18
C LYS A 37 -4.34 -17.77 4.94
N GLU A 38 -5.41 -18.09 5.66
CA GLU A 38 -6.21 -17.13 6.43
C GLU A 38 -5.39 -16.44 7.53
N PHE A 39 -4.29 -17.04 7.97
CA PHE A 39 -3.36 -16.38 8.87
C PHE A 39 -2.55 -15.30 8.16
N TYR A 40 -2.00 -15.59 6.98
CA TYR A 40 -1.16 -14.64 6.24
C TYR A 40 -1.96 -13.50 5.61
N SER A 41 -3.20 -13.74 5.18
CA SER A 41 -4.04 -12.71 4.57
C SER A 41 -4.38 -11.53 5.51
N GLN A 42 -4.25 -11.72 6.82
CA GLN A 42 -4.40 -10.67 7.84
C GLN A 42 -3.27 -9.63 7.77
N PHE A 43 -2.13 -9.96 7.17
CA PHE A 43 -0.98 -9.07 7.05
C PHE A 43 -1.00 -8.21 5.78
N GLY A 44 -1.87 -8.49 4.81
CA GLY A 44 -2.03 -7.68 3.59
C GLY A 44 -2.25 -6.18 3.88
N PRO A 45 -3.23 -5.81 4.75
CA PRO A 45 -3.46 -4.41 5.13
C PRO A 45 -2.23 -3.75 5.78
N LEU A 46 -1.42 -4.53 6.52
CA LEU A 46 -0.17 -4.06 7.12
C LEU A 46 0.93 -3.82 6.08
N ALA A 47 1.03 -4.67 5.07
CA ALA A 47 1.95 -4.46 3.96
C ALA A 47 1.65 -3.14 3.24
N ILE A 48 0.38 -2.84 2.97
CA ILE A 48 -0.05 -1.56 2.38
C ILE A 48 0.33 -0.37 3.29
N CYS A 49 0.17 -0.50 4.61
CA CYS A 49 0.64 0.52 5.56
C CYS A 49 2.15 0.75 5.45
N ILE A 50 2.96 -0.33 5.39
CA ILE A 50 4.42 -0.22 5.27
C ILE A 50 4.81 0.48 3.96
N GLU A 51 4.18 0.12 2.84
CA GLU A 51 4.41 0.80 1.56
C GLU A 51 4.09 2.29 1.65
N LEU A 52 2.98 2.68 2.30
CA LEU A 52 2.61 4.08 2.51
C LEU A 52 3.60 4.83 3.41
N ILE A 53 4.13 4.18 4.47
CA ILE A 53 5.18 4.77 5.31
C ILE A 53 6.45 5.03 4.47
N ILE A 54 6.89 4.03 3.70
CA ILE A 54 8.09 4.15 2.86
C ILE A 54 7.90 5.25 1.81
N ALA A 55 6.74 5.28 1.15
CA ALA A 55 6.39 6.30 0.18
C ALA A 55 6.37 7.70 0.81
N GLY A 56 5.71 7.85 1.96
CA GLY A 56 5.65 9.10 2.71
C GLY A 56 7.03 9.58 3.17
N TYR A 57 7.87 8.68 3.67
CA TYR A 57 9.23 8.98 4.11
C TYR A 57 10.12 9.43 2.95
N TYR A 58 10.15 8.69 1.84
CA TYR A 58 10.91 9.09 0.65
C TYR A 58 10.40 10.42 0.07
N LEU A 59 9.09 10.64 0.08
CA LEU A 59 8.49 11.90 -0.28
C LEU A 59 8.92 13.03 0.67
N PHE A 60 9.15 12.76 1.96
CA PHE A 60 9.57 13.75 2.98
C PHE A 60 11.02 14.18 2.82
N ILE A 61 11.93 13.24 2.56
CA ILE A 61 13.37 13.51 2.38
C ILE A 61 13.75 13.90 0.95
N LYS A 62 12.79 13.87 0.01
CA LYS A 62 12.99 14.21 -1.42
C LYS A 62 13.88 13.19 -2.13
N HIS A 63 13.71 11.91 -1.78
CA HIS A 63 14.54 10.85 -2.31
C HIS A 63 14.23 10.60 -3.80
N PRO A 64 15.22 10.28 -4.66
CA PRO A 64 14.99 9.99 -6.08
C PRO A 64 14.05 8.81 -6.32
N LYS A 65 13.95 7.87 -5.37
CA LYS A 65 13.02 6.73 -5.45
C LYS A 65 11.58 7.07 -5.05
N SER A 66 11.27 8.32 -4.70
CA SER A 66 9.94 8.70 -4.19
C SER A 66 8.82 8.41 -5.18
N ASN A 67 9.00 8.71 -6.46
CA ASN A 67 7.95 8.47 -7.45
C ASN A 67 7.69 6.97 -7.66
N PHE A 68 8.74 6.15 -7.60
CA PHE A 68 8.60 4.70 -7.66
C PHE A 68 7.83 4.14 -6.47
N THR A 69 8.17 4.53 -5.24
CA THR A 69 7.50 4.02 -4.04
C THR A 69 6.05 4.50 -3.92
N LEU A 70 5.76 5.73 -4.37
CA LEU A 70 4.40 6.24 -4.49
C LEU A 70 3.57 5.45 -5.51
N ALA A 71 4.17 5.08 -6.65
CA ALA A 71 3.49 4.27 -7.66
C ALA A 71 3.23 2.86 -7.16
N LEU A 72 4.22 2.23 -6.50
CA LEU A 72 4.08 0.90 -5.91
C LEU A 72 2.90 0.87 -4.93
N PHE A 73 2.94 1.72 -3.90
CA PHE A 73 1.83 1.86 -2.95
C PHE A 73 0.50 2.11 -3.66
N GLY A 74 0.48 3.04 -4.62
CA GLY A 74 -0.73 3.43 -5.32
C GLY A 74 -1.35 2.29 -6.12
N PHE A 75 -0.53 1.44 -6.74
CA PHE A 75 -1.03 0.25 -7.43
C PHE A 75 -1.51 -0.81 -6.46
N THR A 76 -0.72 -1.18 -5.44
CA THR A 76 -1.12 -2.17 -4.43
C THR A 76 -2.47 -1.81 -3.80
N ALA A 77 -2.59 -0.58 -3.30
CA ALA A 77 -3.79 -0.09 -2.62
C ALA A 77 -5.04 0.02 -3.51
N LEU A 78 -4.89 0.17 -4.83
CA LEU A 78 -6.03 0.16 -5.76
C LEU A 78 -6.41 -1.24 -6.23
N LEU A 79 -5.46 -2.17 -6.27
CA LEU A 79 -5.72 -3.54 -6.71
C LEU A 79 -6.64 -4.28 -5.74
N ASP A 80 -6.46 -4.12 -4.43
CA ASP A 80 -7.33 -4.73 -3.40
C ASP A 80 -8.85 -4.44 -3.62
N PRO A 81 -9.32 -3.17 -3.65
CA PRO A 81 -10.74 -2.89 -3.90
C PRO A 81 -11.20 -3.30 -5.30
N ILE A 82 -10.34 -3.22 -6.32
CA ILE A 82 -10.67 -3.64 -7.68
C ILE A 82 -10.95 -5.15 -7.69
N PHE A 83 -10.03 -5.95 -7.15
CA PHE A 83 -10.14 -7.41 -7.08
C PHE A 83 -11.31 -7.87 -6.22
N ASN A 84 -11.58 -7.17 -5.13
CA ASN A 84 -12.76 -7.41 -4.31
C ASN A 84 -14.06 -7.14 -5.06
N THR A 85 -14.12 -6.08 -5.86
CA THR A 85 -15.33 -5.71 -6.62
C THR A 85 -15.63 -6.67 -7.76
N ILE A 86 -14.60 -7.18 -8.45
CA ILE A 86 -14.77 -8.15 -9.55
C ILE A 86 -14.86 -9.61 -9.06
N GLY A 87 -14.79 -9.84 -7.75
CA GLY A 87 -14.94 -11.16 -7.14
C GLY A 87 -13.73 -12.08 -7.30
N LEU A 88 -12.53 -11.52 -7.57
CA LEU A 88 -11.31 -12.33 -7.61
C LEU A 88 -10.85 -12.75 -6.22
N PHE A 89 -10.86 -11.84 -5.24
CA PHE A 89 -10.45 -12.07 -3.86
C PHE A 89 -11.39 -11.38 -2.88
N THR A 90 -11.43 -11.82 -1.63
CA THR A 90 -12.13 -11.12 -0.55
C THR A 90 -11.14 -10.22 0.18
N SER A 91 -11.37 -8.92 0.21
CA SER A 91 -10.50 -7.99 0.93
C SER A 91 -10.61 -8.19 2.44
N SER A 92 -9.46 -8.28 3.11
CA SER A 92 -9.36 -8.24 4.58
C SER A 92 -9.38 -6.81 5.14
N VAL A 93 -9.36 -5.80 4.28
CA VAL A 93 -9.37 -4.38 4.64
C VAL A 93 -10.81 -3.93 4.95
N PRO A 94 -11.09 -3.38 6.15
CA PRO A 94 -12.37 -2.77 6.45
C PRO A 94 -12.67 -1.57 5.52
N THR A 95 -13.95 -1.32 5.23
CA THR A 95 -14.38 -0.28 4.27
C THR A 95 -13.78 1.11 4.55
N TYR A 96 -13.67 1.53 5.81
CA TYR A 96 -13.07 2.83 6.14
C TYR A 96 -11.57 2.90 5.78
N GLY A 97 -10.84 1.80 5.95
CA GLY A 97 -9.42 1.72 5.61
C GLY A 97 -9.23 1.70 4.09
N MET A 98 -10.09 0.97 3.39
CA MET A 98 -10.13 0.91 1.94
C MET A 98 -10.35 2.29 1.32
N VAL A 99 -11.32 3.07 1.81
CA VAL A 99 -11.57 4.44 1.34
C VAL A 99 -10.34 5.34 1.54
N LEU A 100 -9.71 5.29 2.71
CA LEU A 100 -8.51 6.09 3.00
C LEU A 100 -7.32 5.69 2.11
N PHE A 101 -7.12 4.40 1.87
CA PHE A 101 -6.08 3.90 0.99
C PHE A 101 -6.34 4.29 -0.47
N VAL A 102 -7.57 4.17 -0.97
CA VAL A 102 -7.93 4.59 -2.33
C VAL A 102 -7.65 6.08 -2.54
N ILE A 103 -8.09 6.93 -1.62
CA ILE A 103 -7.83 8.38 -1.71
C ILE A 103 -6.32 8.65 -1.71
N SER A 104 -5.58 8.02 -0.79
CA SER A 104 -4.12 8.16 -0.71
C SER A 104 -3.42 7.65 -1.97
N ALA A 105 -3.91 6.55 -2.54
CA ALA A 105 -3.36 5.93 -3.74
C ALA A 105 -3.56 6.80 -4.98
N LEU A 106 -4.74 7.39 -5.16
CA LEU A 106 -5.00 8.33 -6.25
C LEU A 106 -4.09 9.55 -6.17
N ILE A 107 -3.89 10.10 -4.96
CA ILE A 107 -2.95 11.21 -4.74
C ILE A 107 -1.51 10.75 -5.03
N ALA A 108 -1.11 9.57 -4.56
CA ALA A 108 0.23 9.04 -4.74
C ALA A 108 0.57 8.81 -6.23
N LEU A 109 -0.35 8.21 -7.00
CA LEU A 109 -0.20 8.00 -8.44
C LEU A 109 -0.14 9.33 -9.18
N TRP A 110 -1.02 10.28 -8.85
CA TRP A 110 -0.96 11.62 -9.45
C TRP A 110 0.41 12.28 -9.20
N LEU A 111 0.90 12.25 -7.97
CA LEU A 111 2.22 12.81 -7.63
C LEU A 111 3.36 12.11 -8.38
N SER A 112 3.30 10.78 -8.49
CA SER A 112 4.30 9.97 -9.18
C SER A 112 4.39 10.31 -10.67
N PHE A 113 3.25 10.35 -11.37
CA PHE A 113 3.20 10.57 -12.82
C PHE A 113 3.40 12.03 -13.22
N SER A 114 2.83 12.97 -12.46
CA SER A 114 3.02 14.40 -12.75
C SER A 114 4.43 14.90 -12.41
N ASN A 115 5.19 14.13 -11.62
CA ASN A 115 6.51 14.51 -11.10
C ASN A 115 6.50 15.94 -10.50
N THR A 116 5.44 16.28 -9.75
CA THR A 116 5.16 17.65 -9.27
C THR A 116 6.35 18.29 -8.56
N PHE A 117 7.13 17.49 -7.84
CA PHE A 117 8.21 17.95 -6.99
C PHE A 117 9.62 17.78 -7.59
N LYS A 118 9.71 17.45 -8.89
CA LYS A 118 10.96 17.27 -9.63
C LYS A 118 11.94 16.32 -8.92
N MET A 119 11.46 15.14 -8.52
CA MET A 119 12.25 14.14 -7.79
C MET A 119 12.87 13.06 -8.69
N GLY A 120 12.81 13.26 -10.01
CA GLY A 120 13.19 12.27 -11.01
C GLY A 120 11.93 11.57 -11.54
N ARG A 121 11.66 11.70 -12.85
CA ARG A 121 10.47 11.06 -13.45
C ARG A 121 10.57 9.56 -13.26
N ILE A 122 9.45 8.93 -12.89
CA ILE A 122 9.36 7.48 -12.97
C ILE A 122 9.54 7.08 -14.44
N SER A 123 10.45 6.14 -14.70
CA SER A 123 10.63 5.60 -16.05
C SER A 123 9.45 4.68 -16.37
N PRO A 124 9.10 4.47 -17.65
CA PRO A 124 8.06 3.51 -18.04
C PRO A 124 8.32 2.10 -17.48
N ILE A 125 9.58 1.69 -17.45
CA ILE A 125 10.02 0.43 -16.83
C ILE A 125 9.72 0.44 -15.32
N GLY A 126 10.02 1.55 -14.64
CA GLY A 126 9.70 1.72 -13.22
C GLY A 126 8.21 1.63 -12.92
N VAL A 127 7.35 2.15 -13.81
CA VAL A 127 5.89 2.01 -13.70
C VAL A 127 5.47 0.55 -13.79
N ILE A 128 5.95 -0.16 -14.83
CA ILE A 128 5.64 -1.59 -15.03
C ILE A 128 6.11 -2.40 -13.82
N ILE A 129 7.33 -2.18 -13.34
CA ILE A 129 7.86 -2.89 -12.16
C ILE A 129 7.01 -2.58 -10.93
N SER A 130 6.65 -1.32 -10.69
CA SER A 130 5.81 -0.96 -9.53
C SER A 130 4.43 -1.62 -9.58
N PHE A 131 3.85 -1.75 -10.78
CA PHE A 131 2.58 -2.46 -10.98
C PHE A 131 2.71 -3.97 -10.75
N ILE A 132 3.73 -4.60 -11.33
CA ILE A 132 3.99 -6.05 -11.14
C ILE A 132 4.26 -6.37 -9.67
N LEU A 133 5.02 -5.53 -8.97
CA LEU A 133 5.27 -5.71 -7.54
C LEU A 133 4.00 -5.53 -6.72
N GLY A 134 3.16 -4.54 -7.02
CA GLY A 134 1.87 -4.38 -6.35
C GLY A 134 0.95 -5.58 -6.58
N LEU A 135 0.92 -6.12 -7.80
CA LEU A 135 0.24 -7.39 -8.09
C LEU A 135 0.81 -8.57 -7.30
N ALA A 136 2.13 -8.66 -7.18
CA ALA A 136 2.78 -9.73 -6.43
C ALA A 136 2.44 -9.66 -4.94
N VAL A 137 2.39 -8.45 -4.36
CA VAL A 137 1.98 -8.22 -2.97
C VAL A 137 0.53 -8.67 -2.76
N GLU A 138 -0.38 -8.24 -3.63
CA GLU A 138 -1.79 -8.65 -3.57
C GLU A 138 -1.96 -10.16 -3.72
N LEU A 139 -1.28 -10.78 -4.68
CA LEU A 139 -1.32 -12.22 -4.88
C LEU A 139 -0.77 -12.98 -3.67
N PHE A 140 0.31 -12.49 -3.07
CA PHE A 140 0.94 -13.13 -1.92
C PHE A 140 0.02 -13.17 -0.69
N PHE A 141 -0.72 -12.09 -0.41
CA PHE A 141 -1.60 -12.03 0.76
C PHE A 141 -3.01 -12.54 0.50
N ASN A 142 -3.50 -12.49 -0.74
CA ASN A 142 -4.88 -12.85 -1.07
C ASN A 142 -5.04 -14.17 -1.84
N TYR A 143 -3.99 -14.72 -2.46
CA TYR A 143 -4.07 -15.98 -3.23
C TYR A 143 -3.29 -17.13 -2.62
N LEU A 144 -2.00 -16.93 -2.32
CA LEU A 144 -1.12 -17.89 -1.62
C LEU A 144 -1.50 -18.02 -0.14
#